data_AF-A0A7W0SVW1-F1
#
_entry.id   AF-A0A7W0SVW1-F1
#
_cell.length_a   1.000
_cell.length_b   1.000
_cell.length_c   1.000
_cell.angle_alpha   90.00
_cell.angle_beta   90.00
_cell.angle_gamma   90.00
#
_symmetry.space_group_name_H-M   'P 1'
#
loop_
_entity.id
_entity.type
_entity.pdbx_description
1 polymer ?
#
loop_
_entity_poly.entity_id
_entity_poly.type
_entity_poly.pdbx_seq_one_letter_code
_entity_poly.pdbx_strand_id
1 'polypeptide(L)' 'MDESRAVLGRLERIEALERAGAGRGVLLPELRSLLEEAEAWSSTEGGDAGEAAVDNLRTALSRATPKQPSHDMIAV' A
#
# COMPACT_ATOMS: atom_id res chain seq x y z
N MET A 1 -8.04 6.61 -19.15
CA MET A 1 -9.44 6.57 -18.70
C MET A 1 -9.92 5.13 -18.48
N ASP A 2 -9.29 4.46 -17.52
CA ASP A 2 -9.85 3.35 -16.72
C ASP A 2 -9.17 3.26 -15.32
N GLU A 3 -8.45 4.32 -14.94
CA GLU A 3 -7.64 4.45 -13.72
C GLU A 3 -8.50 4.33 -12.46
N SER A 4 -9.69 4.93 -12.49
CA SER A 4 -10.68 4.79 -11.42
C SER A 4 -11.20 3.35 -11.29
N ARG A 5 -11.35 2.62 -12.41
CA ARG A 5 -11.79 1.21 -12.38
C ARG A 5 -10.70 0.31 -11.82
N ALA A 6 -9.44 0.57 -12.15
CA ALA A 6 -8.31 -0.16 -11.59
C ALA A 6 -8.23 0.00 -10.06
N VAL A 7 -8.39 1.22 -9.55
CA VAL A 7 -8.43 1.48 -8.10
C VAL A 7 -9.62 0.81 -7.43
N LEU A 8 -10.83 0.97 -7.98
CA LEU A 8 -12.03 0.33 -7.42
C LEU A 8 -11.89 -1.20 -7.39
N GLY A 9 -11.41 -1.81 -8.48
CA GLY A 9 -11.19 -3.26 -8.54
C GLY A 9 -10.15 -3.75 -7.51
N ARG A 10 -9.12 -2.94 -7.22
CA ARG A 10 -8.15 -3.30 -6.18
C ARG A 10 -8.72 -3.12 -4.77
N LEU A 11 -9.53 -2.08 -4.53
CA LEU A 11 -10.23 -1.92 -3.26
C LEU A 11 -11.18 -3.09 -2.99
N GLU A 12 -11.97 -3.50 -3.97
CA GLU A 12 -12.84 -4.68 -3.88
C GLU A 12 -12.05 -5.96 -3.56
N ARG A 13 -10.88 -6.14 -4.18
CA ARG A 13 -9.97 -7.25 -3.92
C ARG A 13 -9.42 -7.22 -2.49
N ILE A 14 -8.99 -6.06 -2.01
CA ILE A 14 -8.51 -5.88 -0.63
C ILE A 14 -9.61 -6.23 0.36
N GLU A 15 -10.82 -5.73 0.16
CA GLU A 15 -11.97 -6.06 1.01
C GLU A 15 -12.28 -7.56 1.01
N ALA A 16 -12.20 -8.22 -0.16
CA ALA A 16 -12.41 -9.66 -0.25
C ALA A 16 -11.33 -10.44 0.53
N LEU A 17 -10.07 -10.00 0.44
CA LEU A 17 -8.95 -10.59 1.18
C LEU A 17 -9.11 -10.38 2.69
N GLU A 18 -9.52 -9.19 3.13
CA GLU A 18 -9.81 -8.89 4.54
C GLU A 18 -10.94 -9.76 5.08
N ARG A 19 -12.06 -9.88 4.34
CA ARG A 19 -13.16 -10.78 4.69
C ARG A 19 -12.74 -12.25 4.75
N ALA A 20 -11.78 -12.66 3.93
CA ALA A 20 -11.20 -14.00 3.95
C ALA A 20 -10.16 -14.20 5.07
N GLY A 21 -9.87 -13.19 5.88
CA GLY A 21 -8.87 -13.27 6.94
C GLY A 21 -7.42 -13.32 6.42
N ALA A 22 -7.16 -12.75 5.25
CA ALA A 22 -5.83 -12.75 4.65
C ALA A 22 -4.79 -12.11 5.58
N GLY A 23 -3.62 -12.76 5.68
CA GLY A 23 -2.51 -12.25 6.48
C GLY A 23 -1.89 -10.99 5.87
N ARG A 24 -1.12 -10.27 6.70
CA ARG A 24 -0.40 -9.03 6.30
C ARG A 24 0.45 -9.20 5.04
N GLY A 25 1.06 -10.38 4.84
CA GLY A 25 1.87 -10.68 3.66
C GLY A 25 1.09 -10.62 2.33
N VAL A 26 -0.24 -10.76 2.37
CA VAL A 26 -1.11 -10.70 1.19
C VAL A 26 -1.75 -9.32 1.03
N LEU A 27 -2.09 -8.65 2.13
CA LEU A 27 -2.72 -7.31 2.10
C LEU A 27 -1.72 -6.18 1.78
N LEU A 28 -0.51 -6.24 2.35
CA LEU A 28 0.48 -5.16 2.20
C LEU A 28 0.96 -4.94 0.75
N PRO A 29 1.14 -5.98 -0.09
CA PRO A 29 1.40 -5.79 -1.52
C PRO A 29 0.30 -5.01 -2.24
N GLU A 30 -0.98 -5.32 -1.99
CA GLU A 30 -2.11 -4.63 -2.63
C GLU A 30 -2.15 -3.15 -2.24
N LEU A 31 -1.92 -2.85 -0.95
CA LEU A 31 -1.84 -1.47 -0.45
C LEU A 31 -0.65 -0.70 -1.02
N ARG A 32 0.49 -1.38 -1.27
CA ARG A 32 1.65 -0.77 -1.93
C ARG A 32 1.36 -0.43 -3.39
N SER A 33 0.70 -1.31 -4.14
CA SER A 33 0.27 -1.01 -5.50
C SER A 33 -0.69 0.19 -5.55
N LEU A 34 -1.61 0.32 -4.59
CA LEU A 34 -2.45 1.52 -4.49
C LEU A 34 -1.64 2.79 -4.22
N LEU A 35 -0.61 2.71 -3.38
CA LEU A 35 0.26 3.86 -3.12
C LEU A 35 1.03 4.28 -4.37
N GLU A 36 1.59 3.34 -5.13
CA GLU A 36 2.31 3.63 -6.38
C GLU A 36 1.41 4.35 -7.41
N GLU A 37 0.15 3.93 -7.52
CA GLU A 37 -0.85 4.58 -8.38
C GLU A 37 -1.20 5.98 -7.87
N ALA A 38 -1.37 6.14 -6.56
CA ALA A 38 -1.63 7.44 -5.93
C ALA A 38 -0.46 8.40 -6.09
N GLU A 39 0.79 7.93 -6.01
CA GLU A 39 2.01 8.70 -6.26
C GLU A 39 2.04 9.22 -7.70
N ALA A 40 1.73 8.35 -8.68
CA ALA A 40 1.68 8.72 -10.09
C ALA A 40 0.67 9.85 -10.33
N TRP A 41 -0.55 9.74 -9.80
CA TRP A 41 -1.57 10.77 -9.97
C TRP A 41 -1.28 12.03 -9.17
N SER A 42 -0.75 11.89 -7.96
CA SER A 42 -0.40 13.05 -7.14
C SER A 42 0.64 13.91 -7.83
N SER A 43 1.60 13.28 -8.52
CA SER A 43 2.65 13.99 -9.27
C SER A 43 2.14 14.80 -10.46
N THR A 44 0.99 14.41 -11.03
CA THR A 44 0.41 15.08 -12.21
C THR A 44 -0.69 16.06 -11.86
N GLU A 45 -1.53 15.74 -10.86
CA GLU A 45 -2.80 16.43 -10.61
C GLU A 45 -3.16 16.55 -9.10
N GLY A 46 -2.31 16.09 -8.18
CA GLY A 46 -2.67 15.97 -6.77
C GLY A 46 -2.69 17.27 -5.96
N GLY A 47 -1.82 18.22 -6.31
CA GLY A 47 -1.56 19.41 -5.49
C GLY A 47 -1.15 19.06 -4.04
N ASP A 48 -1.11 20.09 -3.18
CA ASP A 48 -0.66 19.93 -1.78
C ASP A 48 -1.44 18.85 -1.01
N ALA A 49 -2.74 18.71 -1.28
CA ALA A 49 -3.59 17.72 -0.62
C ALA A 49 -3.27 16.29 -1.06
N GLY A 50 -3.00 16.07 -2.35
CA GLY A 50 -2.58 14.78 -2.88
C GLY A 50 -1.20 14.39 -2.34
N GLU A 51 -0.26 15.33 -2.33
CA GLU A 51 1.10 15.11 -1.83
C GLU A 51 1.07 14.71 -0.34
N ALA A 52 0.31 15.45 0.48
CA ALA A 52 0.15 15.14 1.88
C ALA A 52 -0.51 13.76 2.11
N ALA A 53 -1.49 13.39 1.29
CA ALA A 53 -2.15 12.08 1.39
C ALA A 53 -1.16 10.93 1.08
N VAL A 54 -0.37 11.07 0.01
CA VAL A 54 0.68 10.13 -0.38
C VAL A 54 1.73 9.97 0.73
N ASP A 55 2.22 11.07 1.30
CA ASP A 55 3.22 11.04 2.37
C ASP A 55 2.71 10.34 3.64
N ASN A 56 1.44 10.56 3.99
CA ASN A 56 0.79 9.87 5.09
C ASN A 56 0.70 8.35 4.85
N LEU A 57 0.30 7.95 3.64
CA LEU A 57 0.22 6.53 3.26
C LEU A 57 1.60 5.85 3.26
N ARG A 58 2.63 6.52 2.74
CA ARG A 58 4.02 6.03 2.77
C ARG A 58 4.51 5.82 4.21
N THR A 59 4.21 6.77 5.08
CA THR A 59 4.55 6.69 6.52
C THR A 59 3.81 5.53 7.20
N ALA A 60 2.53 5.32 6.88
CA ALA A 60 1.76 4.22 7.44
C ALA A 60 2.29 2.84 6.99
N LEU A 61 2.59 2.67 5.70
CA LEU A 61 3.05 1.39 5.15
C LEU A 61 4.47 1.02 5.57
N SER A 62 5.36 2.00 5.72
CA SER A 62 6.70 1.77 6.28
C SER A 62 6.65 1.26 7.73
N ARG A 63 5.71 1.75 8.54
CA ARG A 63 5.47 1.23 9.90
C ARG A 63 4.86 -0.18 9.91
N ALA A 64 4.01 -0.48 8.92
CA ALA A 64 3.34 -1.78 8.81
C ALA A 64 4.25 -2.92 8.33
N THR A 65 5.43 -2.58 7.81
CA THR A 65 6.50 -3.52 7.47
C THR A 65 7.70 -3.30 8.38
N PRO A 66 7.69 -3.79 9.64
CA PRO A 66 8.93 -3.81 10.41
C PRO A 66 9.97 -4.60 9.61
N LYS A 67 11.14 -4.00 9.39
CA LYS A 67 12.33 -4.67 8.85
C LYS A 67 12.48 -5.98 9.63
N GLN A 68 12.18 -7.11 9.01
CA GLN A 68 12.39 -8.40 9.65
C GLN A 68 13.87 -8.41 10.08
N PRO A 69 14.19 -8.73 11.35
CA PRO A 69 15.58 -8.94 11.70
C PRO A 69 16.12 -10.00 10.74
N SER A 70 17.21 -9.68 10.03
CA SER A 70 17.93 -10.68 9.23
C SER A 70 18.08 -11.93 10.09
N HIS A 71 17.78 -13.08 9.49
CA HIS A 71 17.91 -14.41 10.10
C HIS A 71 19.35 -14.71 10.59
N ASP A 72 20.31 -13.80 10.35
CA ASP A 72 21.73 -13.94 10.67
C ASP A 72 22.09 -13.73 12.16
N MET A 73 21.11 -13.58 13.07
CA MET A 73 21.36 -13.42 14.50
C MET A 73 20.76 -14.53 15.37
N ILE A 74 20.56 -15.72 14.81
CA ILE A 74 20.36 -16.98 15.58
C ILE A 74 21.43 -17.98 15.16
N ALA A 75 22.69 -17.66 15.46
CA ALA A 75 23.73 -18.65 15.67
C ALA A 75 24.83 -18.05 16.55
N VAL A 76 25.04 -18.70 17.70
CA VAL A 76 26.09 -18.54 18.71
C VAL A 76 25.81 -17.51 19.81
#